data_AF-A0A8H3DN04-F1
#
_entry.id   AF-A0A8H3DN04-F1
#
_cell.length_a   1.000
_cell.length_b   1.000
_cell.length_c   1.000
_cell.angle_alpha   90.00
_cell.angle_beta   90.00
_cell.angle_gamma   90.00
#
_symmetry.space_group_name_H-M   'P 1'
#
loop_
_entity.id
_entity.type
_entity.pdbx_description
1 polymer ?
#
loop_
_entity_poly.entity_id
_entity_poly.type
_entity_poly.pdbx_seq_one_letter_code
_entity_poly.pdbx_strand_id
1 'polypeptide(L)'
;MRMLDIKWEYIGVSEVSNSSNVPNEIIETIESSPDLHKLHLRLSSHKRAFDKLWRPSELFRQLKNPLTHLRQLSIGGSYAVDWETFFQDQTQYPLRCFFERHPLLHTIEFQGHMDVVFEPNLAAHLFPSVKSFVGPIALCAAIVASPLAEQLERLNVVYTWKDPSEPHKHTLNTLTGVIKPLPKLQDFSVTMKMYPLYPDLDPPMLRTNDLDTLFSAMPNVQSILITVPVEIVSRTIYPPYP
;
A
#
# COMPACT_ATOMS: atom_id res chain seq x y z
N MET A 1 -20.47 -14.27 5.45
CA MET A 1 -19.22 -13.48 5.29
C MET A 1 -19.34 -12.22 6.14
N ARG A 2 -18.55 -12.08 7.22
CA ARG A 2 -18.54 -10.85 8.04
C ARG A 2 -17.45 -9.91 7.54
N MET A 3 -17.81 -8.64 7.37
CA MET A 3 -16.94 -7.55 6.94
C MET A 3 -17.03 -6.42 7.96
N LEU A 4 -15.89 -5.82 8.27
CA LEU A 4 -15.77 -4.67 9.15
C LEU A 4 -15.02 -3.57 8.40
N ASP A 5 -15.69 -2.44 8.19
CA ASP A 5 -15.13 -1.23 7.59
C ASP A 5 -15.10 -0.14 8.65
N ILE A 6 -13.91 0.19 9.14
CA ILE A 6 -13.69 1.20 10.17
C ILE A 6 -13.07 2.41 9.49
N LYS A 7 -13.83 3.49 9.49
CA LYS A 7 -13.37 4.83 9.12
C LYS A 7 -13.36 5.66 10.37
N TRP A 8 -12.19 6.19 10.71
CA TRP A 8 -12.02 7.02 11.90
C TRP A 8 -11.28 8.30 11.53
N GLU A 9 -11.84 9.41 11.99
CA GLU A 9 -11.23 10.73 11.83
C GLU A 9 -11.05 11.35 13.20
N TYR A 10 -9.80 11.57 13.60
CA TYR A 10 -9.51 12.22 14.87
C TYR A 10 -9.81 13.72 14.77
N ILE A 11 -10.93 14.14 15.38
CA ILE A 11 -11.33 15.54 15.55
C ILE A 11 -10.92 15.95 16.96
N GLY A 12 -9.69 16.43 17.11
CA GLY A 12 -9.09 16.62 18.44
C GLY A 12 -9.77 17.69 19.30
N VAL A 13 -10.21 17.28 20.50
CA VAL A 13 -10.29 18.15 21.69
C VAL A 13 -9.82 17.36 22.91
N SER A 14 -8.55 16.96 22.95
CA SER A 14 -7.86 16.69 24.23
C SER A 14 -6.36 16.45 24.03
N GLU A 15 -5.59 17.08 24.91
CA GLU A 15 -4.21 16.73 25.24
C GLU A 15 -4.28 15.55 26.22
N VAL A 16 -4.34 14.32 25.70
CA VAL A 16 -4.00 13.15 26.52
C VAL A 16 -2.92 12.37 25.80
N SER A 17 -1.74 12.43 26.40
CA SER A 17 -0.57 11.60 26.12
C SER A 17 -0.88 10.15 26.50
N ASN A 18 -1.54 9.41 25.62
CA ASN A 18 -1.54 7.95 25.69
C ASN A 18 -0.80 7.39 24.48
N SER A 19 0.08 6.44 24.75
CA SER A 19 1.16 5.92 23.91
C SER A 19 0.72 5.10 22.69
N SER A 20 -0.56 5.12 22.31
CA SER A 20 -1.02 4.57 21.03
C SER A 20 -2.02 5.52 20.39
N ASN A 21 -1.78 5.90 19.14
CA ASN A 21 -2.68 6.75 18.35
C ASN A 21 -3.93 5.99 17.84
N VAL A 22 -4.21 4.80 18.37
CA VAL A 22 -5.34 3.94 18.01
C VAL A 22 -6.33 3.93 19.18
N PRO A 23 -7.58 4.38 18.98
CA PRO A 23 -8.64 4.31 19.99
C PRO A 23 -8.95 2.87 20.43
N ASN A 24 -9.18 2.64 21.72
CA ASN A 24 -9.48 1.32 22.28
C ASN A 24 -10.77 0.72 21.69
N GLU A 25 -11.74 1.56 21.33
CA GLU A 25 -13.01 1.17 20.74
C GLU A 25 -12.81 0.43 19.42
N ILE A 26 -11.77 0.79 18.65
CA ILE A 26 -11.42 0.08 17.41
C ILE A 26 -10.93 -1.33 17.73
N ILE A 27 -10.09 -1.47 18.75
CA ILE A 27 -9.55 -2.76 19.19
C ILE A 27 -10.70 -3.64 19.68
N GLU A 28 -11.57 -3.14 20.55
CA GLU A 28 -12.73 -3.86 21.08
C GLU A 28 -13.70 -4.29 19.97
N THR A 29 -13.92 -3.45 18.96
CA THR A 29 -14.78 -3.76 17.82
C THR A 29 -14.20 -4.92 16.98
N ILE A 30 -12.89 -4.92 16.75
CA ILE A 30 -12.20 -6.00 16.04
C ILE A 30 -12.25 -7.31 16.87
N GLU A 31 -11.94 -7.23 18.17
CA GLU A 31 -11.97 -8.37 19.09
C GLU A 31 -13.34 -9.03 19.17
N SER A 32 -14.41 -8.22 19.14
CA SER A 32 -15.81 -8.69 19.14
C SER A 32 -16.23 -9.38 17.83
N SER A 33 -15.34 -9.45 16.84
CA SER A 33 -15.60 -9.99 15.50
C SER A 33 -14.68 -11.18 15.15
N PRO A 34 -14.74 -12.33 15.84
CA PRO A 34 -13.84 -13.47 15.60
C PRO A 34 -13.93 -14.11 14.22
N ASP A 35 -15.09 -14.04 13.57
CA ASP A 35 -15.31 -14.62 12.24
C ASP A 35 -15.07 -13.62 11.11
N LEU A 36 -14.22 -12.61 11.35
CA LEU A 36 -13.99 -11.54 10.39
C LEU A 36 -13.26 -12.06 9.15
N HIS A 37 -13.85 -11.83 7.97
CA HIS A 37 -13.24 -12.20 6.69
C HIS A 37 -12.56 -11.03 5.99
N LYS A 38 -13.03 -9.81 6.27
CA LYS A 38 -12.53 -8.57 5.66
C LYS A 38 -12.39 -7.49 6.72
N LEU A 39 -11.20 -6.91 6.80
CA LEU A 39 -10.89 -5.79 7.69
C LEU A 39 -10.39 -4.62 6.86
N HIS A 40 -11.10 -3.50 6.94
CA HIS A 40 -10.70 -2.26 6.31
C HIS A 40 -10.54 -1.18 7.38
N LEU A 41 -9.33 -0.63 7.47
CA LEU A 41 -8.94 0.37 8.45
C LEU A 41 -8.51 1.63 7.72
N ARG A 42 -9.30 2.70 7.82
CA ARG A 42 -8.92 4.04 7.35
C ARG A 42 -8.97 5.01 8.52
N LEU A 43 -7.83 5.20 9.18
CA LEU A 43 -7.73 6.11 10.32
C LEU A 43 -6.90 7.34 9.92
N SER A 44 -7.49 8.53 10.05
CA SER A 44 -6.87 9.79 9.62
C SER A 44 -6.87 10.80 10.77
N SER A 45 -5.82 11.63 10.83
CA SER A 45 -5.74 12.76 11.77
C SER A 45 -5.94 14.06 11.00
N HIS A 46 -6.85 14.92 11.46
CA HIS A 46 -7.15 16.21 10.81
C HIS A 46 -6.02 17.26 10.95
N LYS A 47 -5.05 17.05 11.84
CA LYS A 47 -3.95 18.02 12.00
C LYS A 47 -2.85 17.73 10.99
N ARG A 48 -2.37 18.78 10.32
CA ARG A 48 -1.16 18.82 9.43
C ARG A 48 0.15 18.38 10.12
N ALA A 49 0.06 17.87 11.35
CA ALA A 49 1.17 17.38 12.13
C ALA A 49 1.42 15.92 11.73
N PHE A 50 2.51 15.67 11.01
CA PHE A 50 3.06 14.32 10.76
C PHE A 50 3.34 13.54 12.07
N ASP A 51 3.27 14.24 13.19
CA ASP A 51 3.58 13.82 14.55
C ASP A 51 2.51 12.89 15.16
N LYS A 52 1.33 12.73 14.52
CA LYS A 52 0.22 11.90 15.01
C LYS A 52 -0.26 10.83 14.02
N LEU A 53 0.68 10.22 13.28
CA LEU A 53 0.36 9.04 12.47
C LEU A 53 0.07 7.84 13.38
N TRP A 54 -0.97 7.07 13.07
CA TRP A 54 -1.19 5.79 13.76
C TRP A 54 -0.27 4.72 13.18
N ARG A 55 0.08 3.73 14.00
CA ARG A 55 0.96 2.63 13.62
C ARG A 55 0.18 1.32 13.56
N PRO A 56 0.08 0.64 12.40
CA PRO A 56 -0.56 -0.66 12.32
C PRO A 56 0.06 -1.70 13.26
N SER A 57 1.38 -1.66 13.47
CA SER A 57 2.08 -2.50 14.44
C SER A 57 1.53 -2.35 15.87
N GLU A 58 1.12 -1.15 16.28
CA GLU A 58 0.54 -0.93 17.61
C GLU A 58 -0.85 -1.54 17.75
N LEU A 59 -1.67 -1.45 16.70
CA LEU A 59 -2.99 -2.08 16.66
C LEU A 59 -2.87 -3.60 16.73
N PHE A 60 -2.08 -4.20 15.83
CA PHE A 60 -1.97 -5.66 15.74
C PHE A 60 -1.25 -6.30 16.93
N ARG A 61 -0.44 -5.54 17.68
CA ARG A 61 0.14 -5.99 18.95
C ARG A 61 -0.90 -6.18 20.04
N GLN A 62 -1.95 -5.35 20.01
CA GLN A 62 -2.99 -5.33 21.05
C GLN A 62 -4.12 -6.33 20.79
N LEU A 63 -4.24 -6.82 19.55
CA LEU A 63 -5.21 -7.85 19.22
C LEU A 63 -4.84 -9.17 19.90
N LYS A 64 -5.79 -9.72 20.65
CA LYS A 64 -5.77 -11.06 21.23
C LYS A 64 -6.39 -12.08 20.27
N ASN A 65 -7.39 -11.64 19.50
CA ASN A 65 -8.04 -12.47 18.51
C ASN A 65 -7.09 -12.73 17.33
N PRO A 66 -6.82 -14.00 17.00
CA PRO A 66 -5.94 -14.32 15.88
C PRO A 66 -6.54 -14.05 14.51
N LEU A 67 -7.83 -13.67 14.40
CA LEU A 67 -8.52 -13.37 13.14
C LEU A 67 -8.31 -14.42 12.03
N THR A 68 -8.39 -15.71 12.39
CA THR A 68 -8.04 -16.86 11.52
C THR A 68 -8.83 -16.93 10.21
N HIS A 69 -10.01 -16.32 10.17
CA HIS A 69 -10.87 -16.26 8.99
C HIS A 69 -10.58 -15.07 8.07
N LEU A 70 -9.65 -14.18 8.45
CA LEU A 70 -9.34 -13.00 7.68
C LEU A 70 -8.73 -13.39 6.33
N ARG A 71 -9.27 -12.81 5.26
CA ARG A 71 -8.87 -13.05 3.88
C ARG A 71 -8.53 -11.76 3.14
N GLN A 72 -9.05 -10.64 3.62
CA GLN A 72 -8.85 -9.33 3.01
C GLN A 72 -8.47 -8.31 4.09
N LEU A 73 -7.36 -7.63 3.87
CA LEU A 73 -6.89 -6.56 4.74
C LEU A 73 -6.65 -5.30 3.90
N SER A 74 -7.21 -4.18 4.33
CA SER A 74 -6.93 -2.87 3.75
C SER A 74 -6.57 -1.88 4.85
N ILE A 75 -5.39 -1.27 4.73
CA ILE A 75 -4.84 -0.28 5.65
C ILE A 75 -4.64 1.03 4.89
N GLY A 76 -5.32 2.07 5.37
CA GLY A 76 -5.32 3.41 4.78
C GLY A 76 -5.48 4.52 5.81
N GLY A 77 -5.65 5.74 5.30
CA GLY A 77 -5.61 6.96 6.11
C GLY A 77 -4.19 7.45 6.36
N SER A 78 -3.96 8.13 7.48
CA SER A 78 -2.69 8.74 7.85
C SER A 78 -1.92 7.86 8.83
N TYR A 79 -1.15 6.90 8.29
CA TYR A 79 -0.40 5.92 9.08
C TYR A 79 1.10 5.93 8.79
N ALA A 80 1.87 5.43 9.77
CA ALA A 80 3.29 5.14 9.63
C ALA A 80 3.51 3.64 9.80
N VAL A 81 4.25 3.04 8.87
CA VAL A 81 4.80 1.70 9.06
C VAL A 81 6.26 1.87 9.39
N ASP A 82 6.71 1.24 10.45
CA ASP A 82 8.12 1.24 10.86
C ASP A 82 8.90 0.27 9.94
N TRP A 83 8.97 0.60 8.64
CA TRP A 83 9.50 -0.29 7.61
C TRP A 83 10.93 -0.73 7.88
N GLU A 84 11.79 0.15 8.39
CA GLU A 84 13.17 -0.18 8.78
C GLU A 84 13.24 -1.38 9.74
N THR A 85 12.27 -1.47 10.64
CA THR A 85 12.16 -2.56 11.62
C THR A 85 11.43 -3.78 11.07
N PHE A 86 10.55 -3.59 10.09
CA PHE A 86 9.78 -4.67 9.46
C PHE A 86 10.68 -5.75 8.83
N PHE A 87 11.85 -5.35 8.30
CA PHE A 87 12.80 -6.24 7.63
C PHE A 87 13.77 -6.97 8.56
N GLN A 88 13.86 -6.56 9.82
CA GLN A 88 14.79 -7.17 10.74
C GLN A 88 14.27 -8.55 11.15
N ASP A 89 15.19 -9.52 11.26
CA ASP A 89 14.88 -10.93 11.41
C ASP A 89 14.65 -11.29 12.88
N GLN A 90 13.55 -10.79 13.48
CA GLN A 90 13.20 -11.10 14.87
C GLN A 90 11.68 -11.17 15.09
N THR A 91 11.27 -12.06 16.01
CA THR A 91 9.90 -12.31 16.51
C THR A 91 9.29 -11.12 17.27
N GLN A 92 9.85 -9.92 17.15
CA GLN A 92 9.47 -8.72 17.91
C GLN A 92 8.61 -7.73 17.11
N TYR A 93 8.31 -8.01 15.84
CA TYR A 93 7.61 -7.06 14.96
C TYR A 93 6.14 -7.44 14.75
N PRO A 94 5.18 -6.76 15.41
CA PRO A 94 3.78 -7.20 15.44
C PRO A 94 3.13 -7.30 14.06
N LEU A 95 3.48 -6.39 13.14
CA LEU A 95 2.92 -6.40 11.78
C LEU A 95 3.48 -7.56 10.94
N ARG A 96 4.77 -7.88 11.04
CA ARG A 96 5.36 -9.04 10.36
C ARG A 96 4.77 -10.34 10.92
N CYS A 97 4.75 -10.49 12.25
CA CYS A 97 4.13 -11.64 12.92
C CYS A 97 2.63 -11.75 12.64
N PHE A 98 1.95 -10.62 12.39
CA PHE A 98 0.58 -10.65 11.91
C PHE A 98 0.51 -11.33 10.53
N PHE A 99 1.29 -10.90 9.53
CA PHE A 99 1.27 -11.53 8.21
C PHE A 99 1.67 -13.01 8.22
N GLU A 100 2.71 -13.37 8.97
CA GLU A 100 3.16 -14.76 9.12
C GLU A 100 2.05 -15.67 9.69
N ARG A 101 1.20 -15.14 10.58
CA ARG A 101 0.04 -15.86 11.15
C ARG A 101 -1.18 -15.89 10.24
N HIS A 102 -1.18 -15.13 9.14
CA HIS A 102 -2.31 -15.01 8.21
C HIS A 102 -1.94 -15.38 6.77
N PRO A 103 -1.45 -16.63 6.53
CA PRO A 103 -1.01 -17.06 5.20
C PRO A 103 -2.16 -17.13 4.16
N LEU A 104 -3.42 -17.09 4.62
CA LEU A 104 -4.62 -17.18 3.77
C LEU A 104 -5.13 -15.81 3.29
N LEU A 105 -4.43 -14.71 3.60
CA LEU A 105 -4.75 -13.41 3.02
C LEU A 105 -4.56 -13.46 1.50
N HIS A 106 -5.64 -13.20 0.77
CA HIS A 106 -5.63 -13.19 -0.69
C HIS A 106 -5.73 -11.77 -1.26
N THR A 107 -6.19 -10.81 -0.46
CA THR A 107 -6.27 -9.38 -0.83
C THR A 107 -5.60 -8.54 0.24
N ILE A 108 -4.61 -7.74 -0.15
CA ILE A 108 -3.91 -6.82 0.73
C ILE A 108 -3.87 -5.43 0.07
N GLU A 109 -4.22 -4.41 0.84
CA GLU A 109 -4.12 -3.02 0.40
C GLU A 109 -3.35 -2.17 1.41
N PHE A 110 -2.29 -1.52 0.92
CA PHE A 110 -1.49 -0.54 1.62
C PHE A 110 -1.52 0.77 0.85
N GLN A 111 -2.15 1.79 1.43
CA GLN A 111 -2.29 3.09 0.77
C GLN A 111 -1.20 4.11 1.13
N GLY A 112 -0.22 3.69 1.93
CA GLY A 112 0.88 4.50 2.44
C GLY A 112 2.11 4.50 1.54
N HIS A 113 3.19 5.05 2.08
CA HIS A 113 4.45 5.27 1.40
C HIS A 113 5.57 4.39 1.97
N MET A 114 6.62 4.15 1.19
CA MET A 114 7.72 3.25 1.53
C MET A 114 8.98 3.63 0.75
N ASP A 115 10.04 3.96 1.49
CA ASP A 115 11.33 4.43 0.95
C ASP A 115 12.43 3.35 0.95
N VAL A 116 12.03 2.10 1.16
CA VAL A 116 12.95 0.99 1.41
C VAL A 116 12.70 -0.14 0.42
N VAL A 117 13.78 -0.77 -0.02
CA VAL A 117 13.73 -1.91 -0.93
C VAL A 117 13.19 -3.12 -0.18
N PHE A 118 12.22 -3.82 -0.78
CA PHE A 118 11.60 -5.00 -0.18
C PHE A 118 12.07 -6.26 -0.91
N GLU A 119 12.56 -7.24 -0.16
CA GLU A 119 13.09 -8.48 -0.73
C GLU A 119 11.97 -9.36 -1.33
N PRO A 120 12.08 -9.80 -2.59
CA PRO A 120 11.06 -10.64 -3.23
C PRO A 120 10.76 -11.96 -2.50
N ASN A 121 11.79 -12.58 -1.90
CA ASN A 121 11.63 -13.82 -1.13
C ASN A 121 10.84 -13.59 0.15
N LEU A 122 11.05 -12.45 0.82
CA LEU A 122 10.26 -12.06 1.97
C LEU A 122 8.80 -11.81 1.57
N ALA A 123 8.55 -11.25 0.39
CA ALA A 123 7.18 -10.99 -0.09
C ALA A 123 6.42 -12.31 -0.27
N ALA A 124 7.05 -13.28 -0.92
CA ALA A 124 6.48 -14.63 -1.08
C ALA A 124 6.24 -15.33 0.26
N HIS A 125 7.13 -15.13 1.24
CA HIS A 125 6.98 -15.70 2.58
C HIS A 125 5.80 -15.09 3.36
N LEU A 126 5.65 -13.76 3.32
CA LEU A 126 4.61 -13.06 4.08
C LEU A 126 3.23 -13.09 3.41
N PHE A 127 3.20 -13.22 2.08
CA PHE A 127 1.98 -13.08 1.28
C PHE A 127 1.70 -14.29 0.39
N PRO A 128 1.84 -15.54 0.88
CA PRO A 128 1.89 -16.73 0.02
C PRO A 128 0.61 -16.98 -0.79
N SER A 129 -0.54 -16.50 -0.33
CA SER A 129 -1.84 -16.68 -1.02
C SER A 129 -2.36 -15.43 -1.73
N VAL A 130 -1.56 -14.35 -1.80
CA VAL A 130 -2.04 -13.08 -2.36
C VAL A 130 -2.28 -13.20 -3.86
N LYS A 131 -3.48 -12.79 -4.25
CA LYS A 131 -3.98 -12.68 -5.64
C LYS A 131 -4.28 -11.25 -6.03
N SER A 132 -4.59 -10.38 -5.06
CA SER A 132 -4.93 -8.98 -5.30
C SER A 132 -4.11 -8.11 -4.36
N PHE A 133 -3.33 -7.20 -4.93
CA PHE A 133 -2.45 -6.35 -4.17
C PHE A 133 -2.60 -4.88 -4.57
N VAL A 134 -2.71 -4.01 -3.57
CA VAL A 134 -2.64 -2.56 -3.72
C VAL A 134 -1.52 -2.07 -2.80
N GLY A 135 -0.53 -1.35 -3.29
CA GLY A 135 0.59 -0.97 -2.44
C GLY A 135 1.57 0.04 -3.03
N PRO A 136 2.53 0.52 -2.21
CA PRO A 136 3.62 1.35 -2.70
C PRO A 136 4.45 0.59 -3.73
N ILE A 137 5.04 1.32 -4.69
CA ILE A 137 5.75 0.71 -5.82
C ILE A 137 6.87 -0.24 -5.42
N ALA A 138 7.60 0.06 -4.34
CA ALA A 138 8.68 -0.81 -3.84
C ALA A 138 8.16 -2.21 -3.46
N LEU A 139 6.98 -2.27 -2.83
CA LEU A 139 6.36 -3.53 -2.43
C LEU A 139 5.73 -4.24 -3.63
N CYS A 140 5.12 -3.50 -4.56
CA CYS A 140 4.65 -4.05 -5.84
C CYS A 140 5.81 -4.66 -6.64
N ALA A 141 6.96 -4.00 -6.71
CA ALA A 141 8.17 -4.50 -7.37
C ALA A 141 8.63 -5.83 -6.76
N ALA A 142 8.66 -5.93 -5.44
CA ALA A 142 9.00 -7.18 -4.77
C ALA A 142 8.01 -8.31 -5.09
N ILE A 143 6.70 -8.01 -5.13
CA ILE A 143 5.67 -9.00 -5.46
C ILE A 143 5.83 -9.50 -6.90
N VAL A 144 5.97 -8.62 -7.89
CA VAL A 144 6.11 -9.02 -9.30
C VAL A 144 7.46 -9.68 -9.60
N ALA A 145 8.48 -9.45 -8.78
CA ALA A 145 9.76 -10.15 -8.86
C ALA A 145 9.75 -11.52 -8.14
N SER A 146 8.76 -11.79 -7.30
CA SER A 146 8.64 -13.02 -6.53
C SER A 146 7.84 -14.10 -7.27
N PRO A 147 7.80 -15.36 -6.77
CA PRO A 147 6.90 -16.39 -7.30
C PRO A 147 5.40 -16.02 -7.26
N LEU A 148 5.00 -15.01 -6.47
CA LEU A 148 3.61 -14.54 -6.43
C LEU A 148 3.12 -14.01 -7.78
N ALA A 149 4.03 -13.60 -8.67
CA ALA A 149 3.72 -13.16 -10.03
C ALA A 149 2.82 -14.14 -10.80
N GLU A 150 3.00 -15.45 -10.61
CA GLU A 150 2.26 -16.49 -11.32
C GLU A 150 0.79 -16.62 -10.90
N GLN A 151 0.44 -16.13 -9.72
CA GLN A 151 -0.91 -16.21 -9.15
C GLN A 151 -1.61 -14.86 -9.01
N LEU A 152 -0.89 -13.76 -9.26
CA LEU A 152 -1.43 -12.42 -9.13
C LEU A 152 -2.51 -12.18 -10.19
N GLU A 153 -3.70 -11.84 -9.74
CA GLU A 153 -4.88 -11.55 -10.57
C GLU A 153 -5.11 -10.04 -10.69
N ARG A 154 -4.79 -9.27 -9.65
CA ARG A 154 -5.00 -7.81 -9.61
C ARG A 154 -3.83 -7.08 -8.95
N LEU A 155 -3.34 -6.02 -9.58
CA LEU A 155 -2.23 -5.20 -9.08
C LEU A 155 -2.56 -3.71 -9.22
N ASN A 156 -2.55 -2.98 -8.11
CA ASN A 156 -2.62 -1.52 -8.10
C ASN A 156 -1.36 -0.92 -7.49
N VAL A 157 -0.59 -0.21 -8.30
CA VAL A 157 0.62 0.51 -7.88
C VAL A 157 0.24 1.88 -7.37
N VAL A 158 0.41 2.11 -6.07
CA VAL A 158 0.21 3.41 -5.43
C VAL A 158 1.52 4.18 -5.49
N TYR A 159 1.55 5.20 -6.33
CA TYR A 159 2.66 6.14 -6.43
C TYR A 159 2.45 7.25 -5.39
N THR A 160 3.40 7.40 -4.48
CA THR A 160 3.41 8.48 -3.47
C THR A 160 4.65 9.33 -3.68
N TRP A 161 4.48 10.52 -4.24
CA TRP A 161 5.60 11.42 -4.54
C TRP A 161 5.96 12.22 -3.29
N LYS A 162 7.12 11.95 -2.68
CA LYS A 162 7.56 12.64 -1.46
C LYS A 162 8.83 13.47 -1.63
N ASP A 163 9.76 13.05 -2.48
CA ASP A 163 11.06 13.70 -2.59
C ASP A 163 11.32 14.28 -4.00
N PRO A 164 11.28 15.62 -4.18
CA PRO A 164 11.70 16.27 -5.42
C PRO A 164 13.17 16.05 -5.80
N SER A 165 14.04 15.68 -4.83
CA SER A 165 15.46 15.48 -5.07
C SER A 165 15.79 14.09 -5.64
N GLU A 166 14.84 13.14 -5.59
CA GLU A 166 15.01 11.78 -6.09
C GLU A 166 13.84 11.34 -7.00
N PRO A 167 13.52 12.11 -8.07
CA PRO A 167 12.34 11.90 -8.93
C PRO A 167 12.34 10.55 -9.68
N HIS A 168 13.47 9.83 -9.66
CA HIS A 168 13.69 8.59 -10.38
C HIS A 168 13.67 7.34 -9.50
N LYS A 169 13.71 7.44 -8.16
CA LYS A 169 13.85 6.25 -7.30
C LYS A 169 12.60 5.37 -7.21
N HIS A 170 11.45 5.87 -7.67
CA HIS A 170 10.17 5.19 -7.55
C HIS A 170 9.35 5.22 -8.84
N THR A 171 9.98 5.30 -10.03
CA THR A 171 9.26 5.29 -11.32
C THR A 171 8.79 3.89 -11.72
N LEU A 172 7.93 3.79 -12.74
CA LEU A 172 7.57 2.48 -13.31
C LEU A 172 8.78 1.66 -13.77
N ASN A 173 9.94 2.30 -14.02
CA ASN A 173 11.20 1.61 -14.30
C ASN A 173 11.60 0.64 -13.18
N THR A 174 11.29 0.97 -11.92
CA THR A 174 11.50 0.06 -10.78
C THR A 174 10.68 -1.22 -10.94
N LEU A 175 9.48 -1.13 -11.50
CA LEU A 175 8.63 -2.28 -11.77
C LEU A 175 9.11 -3.05 -13.00
N THR A 176 9.36 -2.36 -14.13
CA THR A 176 9.77 -2.99 -15.40
C THR A 176 11.14 -3.67 -15.31
N GLY A 177 12.06 -3.15 -14.50
CA GLY A 177 13.38 -3.74 -14.33
C GLY A 177 13.38 -5.11 -13.64
N VAL A 178 12.31 -5.47 -12.94
CA VAL A 178 12.22 -6.70 -12.14
C VAL A 178 11.00 -7.57 -12.46
N ILE A 179 10.14 -7.11 -13.38
CA ILE A 179 8.87 -7.77 -13.67
C ILE A 179 9.10 -9.17 -14.25
N LYS A 180 8.43 -10.16 -13.67
CA LYS A 180 8.27 -11.50 -14.24
C LYS A 180 6.95 -11.60 -14.99
N PRO A 181 6.74 -12.63 -15.83
CA PRO A 181 5.43 -12.87 -16.43
C PRO A 181 4.32 -12.94 -15.37
N LEU A 182 3.22 -12.26 -15.64
CA LEU A 182 2.03 -12.14 -14.81
C LEU A 182 0.85 -12.82 -15.54
N PRO A 183 0.88 -14.16 -15.72
CA PRO A 183 -0.02 -14.88 -16.60
C PRO A 183 -1.49 -14.86 -16.16
N LYS A 184 -1.78 -14.54 -14.89
CA LYS A 184 -3.16 -14.50 -14.37
C LYS A 184 -3.67 -13.08 -14.14
N LEU A 185 -2.85 -12.06 -14.40
CA LEU A 185 -3.22 -10.69 -14.11
C LEU A 185 -4.30 -10.22 -15.08
N GLN A 186 -5.41 -9.75 -14.53
CA GLN A 186 -6.59 -9.26 -15.25
C GLN A 186 -6.77 -7.76 -15.05
N ASP A 187 -6.47 -7.26 -13.86
CA ASP A 187 -6.57 -5.83 -13.57
C ASP A 187 -5.21 -5.26 -13.17
N PHE A 188 -4.78 -4.24 -13.92
CA PHE A 188 -3.62 -3.44 -13.59
C PHE A 188 -4.02 -1.99 -13.42
N SER A 189 -3.57 -1.34 -12.35
CA SER A 189 -3.77 0.10 -12.20
C SER A 189 -2.59 0.80 -11.58
N VAL A 190 -2.46 2.08 -11.89
CA VAL A 190 -1.49 2.98 -11.28
C VAL A 190 -2.26 4.14 -10.69
N THR A 191 -2.12 4.35 -9.38
CA THR A 191 -2.76 5.45 -8.65
C THR A 191 -1.71 6.43 -8.19
N MET A 192 -1.72 7.64 -8.74
CA MET A 192 -0.76 8.68 -8.39
C MET A 192 -1.35 9.60 -7.33
N LYS A 193 -0.71 9.61 -6.16
CA LYS A 193 -1.05 10.48 -5.03
C LYS A 193 -0.01 11.59 -4.93
N MET A 194 -0.45 12.83 -5.11
CA MET A 194 0.35 14.02 -4.87
C MET A 194 0.21 14.42 -3.41
N TYR A 195 1.33 14.73 -2.74
CA TYR A 195 1.26 15.44 -1.47
C TYR A 195 1.12 16.94 -1.76
N PRO A 196 0.17 17.64 -1.12
CA PRO A 196 -0.15 19.04 -1.40
C PRO A 196 0.99 20.03 -1.07
N LEU A 197 2.10 19.54 -0.53
CA LEU A 197 3.27 20.35 -0.19
C LEU A 197 4.18 20.66 -1.39
N TYR A 198 3.99 19.98 -2.53
CA TYR A 198 4.82 20.19 -3.72
C TYR A 198 3.98 20.14 -5.03
N PRO A 199 3.20 21.19 -5.33
CA PRO A 199 2.30 21.22 -6.49
C PRO A 199 3.02 21.39 -7.84
N ASP A 200 4.27 21.84 -7.84
CA ASP A 200 5.03 22.17 -9.06
C ASP A 200 5.96 21.03 -9.54
N LEU A 201 5.79 19.82 -9.03
CA LEU A 201 6.61 18.68 -9.46
C LEU A 201 5.96 17.96 -10.64
N ASP A 202 6.76 17.78 -11.69
CA ASP A 202 6.36 17.03 -12.86
C ASP A 202 5.97 15.60 -12.45
N PRO A 203 4.83 15.08 -12.94
CA PRO A 203 4.47 13.69 -12.71
C PRO A 203 5.59 12.76 -13.20
N PRO A 204 5.76 11.58 -12.59
CA PRO A 204 6.67 10.56 -13.08
C PRO A 204 6.35 10.29 -14.55
N MET A 205 7.34 10.51 -15.42
CA MET A 205 7.18 10.28 -16.85
C MET A 205 6.94 8.79 -17.10
N LEU A 206 5.75 8.47 -17.61
CA LEU A 206 5.43 7.16 -18.15
C LEU A 206 6.09 7.06 -19.54
N ARG A 207 7.21 6.35 -19.65
CA ARG A 207 7.88 6.16 -20.94
C ARG A 207 7.18 5.03 -21.69
N THR A 208 7.03 5.18 -23.00
CA THR A 208 6.38 4.17 -23.87
C THR A 208 7.04 2.80 -23.72
N ASN A 209 8.37 2.75 -23.71
CA ASN A 209 9.12 1.49 -23.55
C ASN A 209 8.84 0.77 -22.22
N ASP A 210 8.57 1.53 -21.15
CA ASP A 210 8.22 0.94 -19.85
C ASP A 210 6.81 0.33 -19.89
N LEU A 211 5.88 0.96 -20.60
CA LEU A 211 4.54 0.41 -20.84
C LEU A 211 4.56 -0.83 -21.74
N ASP A 212 5.37 -0.83 -22.79
CA ASP A 212 5.49 -1.98 -23.69
C ASP A 212 6.06 -3.22 -22.95
N THR A 213 7.06 -2.99 -22.11
CA THR A 213 7.63 -4.03 -21.24
C THR A 213 6.58 -4.56 -20.26
N LEU A 214 5.80 -3.67 -19.67
CA LEU A 214 4.70 -4.02 -18.78
C LEU A 214 3.64 -4.88 -19.49
N PHE A 215 3.14 -4.43 -20.64
CA PHE A 215 2.09 -5.14 -21.37
C PHE A 215 2.56 -6.50 -21.87
N SER A 216 3.83 -6.61 -22.28
CA SER A 216 4.43 -7.89 -22.66
C SER A 216 4.46 -8.90 -21.50
N ALA A 217 4.59 -8.43 -20.26
CA ALA A 217 4.57 -9.27 -19.08
C ALA A 217 3.14 -9.66 -18.63
N MET A 218 2.09 -8.99 -19.11
CA MET A 218 0.70 -9.14 -18.64
C MET A 218 -0.25 -9.59 -19.77
N PRO A 219 -0.07 -10.79 -20.35
CA PRO A 219 -0.75 -11.19 -21.59
C PRO A 219 -2.28 -11.29 -21.48
N ASN A 220 -2.82 -11.41 -20.26
CA ASN A 220 -4.25 -11.61 -20.01
C ASN A 220 -4.93 -10.40 -19.35
N VAL A 221 -4.28 -9.22 -19.35
CA VAL A 221 -4.84 -8.01 -18.76
C VAL A 221 -6.09 -7.57 -19.53
N GLN A 222 -7.16 -7.31 -18.79
CA GLN A 222 -8.46 -6.90 -19.32
C GLN A 222 -8.76 -5.43 -19.02
N SER A 223 -8.23 -4.92 -17.91
CA SER A 223 -8.44 -3.55 -17.46
C SER A 223 -7.13 -2.90 -17.06
N ILE A 224 -6.88 -1.70 -17.62
CA ILE A 224 -5.76 -0.84 -17.27
C ILE A 224 -6.32 0.52 -16.87
N LEU A 225 -6.03 0.95 -15.64
CA LEU A 225 -6.45 2.26 -15.13
C LEU A 225 -5.25 3.05 -14.64
N ILE A 226 -5.03 4.23 -15.21
CA ILE A 226 -4.02 5.19 -14.73
C ILE A 226 -4.75 6.39 -14.16
N THR A 227 -4.64 6.58 -12.85
CA THR A 227 -5.27 7.69 -12.12
C THR A 227 -4.21 8.74 -11.80
N VAL A 228 -4.35 9.92 -12.40
CA VAL A 228 -3.50 11.09 -12.13
C VAL A 228 -4.27 12.14 -11.32
N PRO A 229 -3.60 12.92 -10.46
CA PRO A 229 -4.22 14.08 -9.80
C PRO A 229 -4.73 15.09 -10.84
N VAL A 230 -5.97 15.56 -10.68
CA VAL A 230 -6.68 16.43 -11.64
C VAL A 230 -5.97 17.78 -11.87
N GLU A 231 -5.14 18.26 -10.94
CA GLU A 231 -4.45 19.55 -11.05
C GLU A 231 -3.41 19.62 -12.19
N ILE A 232 -2.96 18.46 -12.71
CA ILE A 232 -1.96 18.37 -13.78
C ILE A 232 -2.55 18.69 -15.16
N VAL A 233 -3.85 18.45 -15.39
CA VAL A 233 -4.48 18.68 -16.71
C VAL A 233 -4.63 20.18 -17.02
N SER A 234 -4.60 21.04 -16.00
CA SER A 234 -4.80 22.48 -16.11
C SER A 234 -3.56 23.30 -16.47
N ARG A 235 -2.35 22.73 -16.57
CA ARG A 235 -1.10 23.52 -16.65
C ARG A 235 -0.17 23.28 -17.85
N THR A 236 -0.60 22.63 -18.93
CA THR A 236 0.28 22.52 -20.12
C THR A 236 -0.45 22.66 -21.45
N ILE A 237 -0.72 23.91 -21.83
CA ILE A 237 -0.65 24.35 -23.23
C ILE A 237 0.16 25.66 -23.21
N TYR A 238 1.47 25.56 -23.38
CA TYR A 238 2.24 26.70 -23.88
C TYR A 238 2.30 26.57 -25.40
N PRO A 239 1.91 27.60 -26.17
CA PRO A 239 2.16 27.60 -27.60
C PRO A 239 3.69 27.59 -27.83
N PRO A 240 4.16 26.99 -28.93
CA PRO A 240 5.55 27.15 -29.33
C PRO A 240 5.84 28.66 -29.46
N TYR A 241 6.78 29.17 -28.66
CA TYR A 241 7.27 30.53 -28.87
C TYR A 241 8.00 30.60 -30.24
N PRO A 242 7.91 31.75 -30.92
CA PRO A 242 8.18 31.93 -32.35
C PRO A 242 9.64 31.79 -32.75
#